data_AF-A0A2D4XMK9-F1
#
_entry.id   AF-A0A2D4XMK9-F1
#
_cell.length_a   1.000
_cell.length_b   1.000
_cell.length_c   1.000
_cell.angle_alpha   90.00
_cell.angle_beta   90.00
_cell.angle_gamma   90.00
#
_symmetry.space_group_name_H-M   'P 1'
#
loop_
_entity.id
_entity.type
_entity.pdbx_description
1 polymer ?
#
loop_
_entity_poly.entity_id
_entity_poly.type
_entity_poly.pdbx_seq_one_letter_code
_entity_poly.pdbx_strand_id
1 'polypeptide(L)'
;MRLRFLYTIFISLMLLQISCTEPYEIETVDFESVLVVESTITNEVRPQVVKLSKTSRLEDPEILIVNSATVTVSASNGYNYSFYWDSESGNYLSEQPFSAAPNTSYILKIVTSDGKRYSSTAVTLPPIVEIGSLYAERIVDAMDNKDGVQVLVDTEDLTGQAKYFRYEYEETYKIIAPNPSPYISEIINYNPSTGSYEVVLTPREPEEICYSTEFSSGINQTTTTELNENRVFRFPVRYLSKFDAKLQTRYSILVKQYAQSVEAYTFYKIIDELGSIESLLSQGQPGYVAGNMVSEANPEEKVLGFFEASSMTSKRIYFNYEDFSLEKPPYFVDCDLLLLDYRDNTSLDNDPDEREIIYNYLTYYDYQVVSFAQNFLYTIAKPECTVCTSFSSNVRPSFWED
;
A
#
# COMPACT_ATOMS: atom_id res chain seq x y z
N MET A 1 64.09 -1.87 22.38
CA MET A 1 63.20 -2.84 23.06
C MET A 1 62.13 -2.17 23.92
N ARG A 2 62.47 -1.19 24.78
CA ARG A 2 61.51 -0.49 25.66
C ARG A 2 60.41 0.32 24.94
N LEU A 3 60.72 0.96 23.81
CA LEU A 3 59.73 1.78 23.08
C LEU A 3 58.66 0.93 22.38
N ARG A 4 59.04 -0.18 21.73
CA ARG A 4 58.10 -1.12 21.10
C ARG A 4 57.15 -1.76 22.12
N PHE A 5 57.64 -2.09 23.31
CA PHE A 5 56.84 -2.64 24.41
C PHE A 5 55.81 -1.64 24.94
N LEU A 6 56.17 -0.35 25.00
CA LEU A 6 55.25 0.72 25.39
C LEU A 6 54.13 0.91 24.35
N TYR A 7 54.45 0.80 23.04
CA TYR A 7 53.45 0.85 21.98
C TYR A 7 52.49 -0.34 22.02
N THR A 8 52.96 -1.56 22.30
CA THR A 8 52.06 -2.72 22.44
C THR A 8 51.14 -2.60 23.65
N ILE A 9 51.63 -2.06 24.78
CA ILE A 9 50.79 -1.79 25.95
C ILE A 9 49.76 -0.71 25.63
N PHE A 10 50.15 0.36 24.94
CA PHE A 10 49.23 1.45 24.58
C PHE A 10 48.15 0.99 23.60
N ILE A 11 48.51 0.18 22.59
CA ILE A 11 47.57 -0.42 21.64
C ILE A 11 46.64 -1.42 22.35
N SER A 12 47.16 -2.22 23.27
CA SER A 12 46.37 -3.14 24.11
C SER A 12 45.39 -2.39 25.03
N LEU A 13 45.77 -1.22 25.54
CA LEU A 13 44.91 -0.40 26.42
C LEU A 13 43.82 0.33 25.62
N MET A 14 44.10 0.71 24.37
CA MET A 14 43.12 1.25 23.41
C MET A 14 42.11 0.19 22.95
N LEU A 15 42.54 -1.06 22.76
CA LEU A 15 41.65 -2.18 22.40
C LEU A 15 40.68 -2.57 23.52
N LEU A 16 40.97 -2.23 24.79
CA LEU A 16 40.08 -2.48 25.94
C LEU A 16 38.96 -1.45 26.09
N GLN A 17 38.96 -0.36 25.30
CA GLN A 17 37.90 0.67 25.31
C GLN A 17 36.75 0.36 24.34
N ILE A 18 36.80 -0.77 23.63
CA ILE A 18 35.69 -1.27 22.81
C ILE A 18 34.68 -1.96 23.73
N SER A 19 34.14 -1.21 24.69
CA SER A 19 33.00 -1.69 25.48
C SER A 19 31.80 -1.75 24.56
N CYS A 20 31.15 -2.91 24.51
CA CYS A 20 29.82 -3.01 23.94
C CYS A 20 28.92 -2.03 24.71
N THR A 21 28.30 -1.09 24.02
CA THR A 21 27.18 -0.34 24.57
C THR A 21 26.00 -1.30 24.59
N GLU A 22 25.49 -1.64 25.78
CA GLU A 22 24.21 -2.34 25.86
C GLU A 22 23.13 -1.42 25.27
N PRO A 23 22.35 -1.89 24.28
CA PRO A 23 21.24 -1.11 23.77
C PRO A 23 20.28 -0.84 24.94
N TYR A 24 19.91 0.43 25.12
CA TYR A 24 18.90 0.81 26.09
C TYR A 24 17.53 0.35 25.55
N GLU A 25 16.96 -0.70 26.14
CA GLU A 25 15.62 -1.15 25.81
C GLU A 25 14.62 -0.13 26.38
N ILE A 26 13.95 0.60 25.48
CA ILE A 26 12.89 1.54 25.87
C ILE A 26 11.67 0.70 26.22
N GLU A 27 11.34 0.64 27.51
CA GLU A 27 10.15 -0.04 28.00
C GLU A 27 9.00 0.95 28.27
N THR A 28 7.79 0.53 27.93
CA THR A 28 6.55 1.25 28.20
C THR A 28 6.22 1.17 29.70
N VAL A 29 6.36 2.30 30.40
CA VAL A 29 6.16 2.36 31.86
C VAL A 29 4.68 2.25 32.25
N ASP A 30 3.79 2.90 31.50
CA ASP A 30 2.33 2.87 31.70
C ASP A 30 1.63 2.64 30.35
N PHE A 31 0.99 1.47 30.20
CA PHE A 31 0.25 1.10 28.99
C PHE A 31 -1.23 0.84 29.31
N GLU A 32 -2.09 1.65 28.69
CA GLU A 32 -3.52 1.41 28.63
C GLU A 32 -3.89 0.98 27.21
N SER A 33 -4.48 -0.21 27.07
CA SER A 33 -4.97 -0.68 25.77
C SER A 33 -6.29 0.04 25.44
N VAL A 34 -6.25 0.88 24.41
CA VAL A 34 -7.34 1.77 24.01
C VAL A 34 -7.94 1.27 22.71
N LEU A 35 -9.28 1.31 22.60
CA LEU A 35 -9.99 1.01 21.36
C LEU A 35 -9.70 2.09 20.32
N VAL A 36 -9.36 1.67 19.11
CA VAL A 36 -9.16 2.51 17.92
C VAL A 36 -10.27 2.22 16.92
N VAL A 37 -10.95 3.26 16.44
CA VAL A 37 -12.09 3.17 15.53
C VAL A 37 -11.84 4.00 14.28
N GLU A 38 -11.80 3.38 13.11
CA GLU A 38 -11.70 4.10 11.84
C GLU A 38 -12.89 3.73 10.94
N SER A 39 -13.68 4.73 10.57
CA SER A 39 -14.83 4.51 9.70
C SER A 39 -15.24 5.79 8.99
N THR A 40 -15.34 5.72 7.66
CA THR A 40 -15.97 6.76 6.83
C THR A 40 -17.12 6.12 6.06
N ILE A 41 -18.37 6.53 6.35
CA ILE A 41 -19.53 6.18 5.53
C ILE A 41 -19.72 7.22 4.42
N THR A 42 -20.14 6.78 3.24
CA THR A 42 -20.26 7.65 2.06
C THR A 42 -21.64 7.59 1.42
N ASN A 43 -21.93 8.51 0.50
CA ASN A 43 -23.11 8.51 -0.36
C ASN A 43 -23.06 7.47 -1.50
N GLU A 44 -22.02 6.63 -1.58
CA GLU A 44 -21.94 5.51 -2.52
C GLU A 44 -22.70 4.30 -1.95
N VAL A 45 -23.51 3.64 -2.79
CA VAL A 45 -24.23 2.42 -2.39
C VAL A 45 -23.27 1.24 -2.43
N ARG A 46 -22.70 0.90 -1.28
CA ARG A 46 -21.77 -0.23 -1.11
C ARG A 46 -21.83 -0.79 0.31
N PRO A 47 -21.26 -1.98 0.57
CA PRO A 47 -20.94 -2.37 1.93
C PRO A 47 -20.04 -1.30 2.57
N GLN A 48 -20.53 -0.65 3.62
CA GLN A 48 -19.74 0.32 4.37
C GLN A 48 -18.81 -0.42 5.33
N VAL A 49 -17.70 0.20 5.71
CA VAL A 49 -16.61 -0.45 6.45
C VAL A 49 -16.37 0.25 7.79
N VAL A 50 -16.22 -0.53 8.85
CA VAL A 50 -15.74 -0.09 10.17
C VAL A 50 -14.52 -0.91 10.54
N LYS A 51 -13.40 -0.25 10.82
CA LYS A 51 -12.17 -0.91 11.29
C LYS A 51 -12.05 -0.72 12.79
N LEU A 52 -11.85 -1.82 13.50
CA LEU A 52 -11.66 -1.82 14.96
C LEU A 52 -10.34 -2.47 15.31
N SER A 53 -9.49 -1.75 16.04
CA SER A 53 -8.24 -2.26 16.57
C SER A 53 -8.01 -1.75 18.00
N LYS A 54 -6.91 -2.19 18.61
CA LYS A 54 -6.42 -1.70 19.90
C LYS A 54 -5.01 -1.18 19.75
N THR A 55 -4.67 -0.17 20.56
CA THR A 55 -3.27 0.21 20.73
C THR A 55 -2.46 -0.99 21.22
N SER A 56 -1.20 -1.05 20.78
CA SER A 56 -0.22 -2.03 21.21
C SER A 56 0.93 -1.32 21.93
N ARG A 57 1.81 -2.09 22.55
CA ARG A 57 2.96 -1.53 23.27
C ARG A 57 4.06 -1.15 22.28
N LEU A 58 4.98 -0.30 22.73
CA LEU A 58 6.13 0.09 21.90
C LEU A 58 6.98 -1.11 21.49
N GLU A 59 7.13 -2.08 22.38
CA GLU A 59 7.95 -3.27 22.18
C GLU A 59 7.27 -4.32 21.27
N ASP A 60 5.96 -4.15 21.05
CA ASP A 60 5.13 -5.06 20.26
C ASP A 60 4.19 -4.26 19.34
N PRO A 61 4.69 -3.76 18.20
CA PRO A 61 3.97 -2.83 17.33
C PRO A 61 2.88 -3.50 16.47
N GLU A 62 2.51 -4.74 16.74
CA GLU A 62 1.48 -5.44 15.97
C GLU A 62 0.10 -4.78 16.12
N ILE A 63 -0.62 -4.66 14.99
CA ILE A 63 -1.99 -4.14 14.98
C ILE A 63 -2.91 -5.18 15.62
N LEU A 64 -3.43 -4.86 16.80
CA LEU A 64 -4.34 -5.74 17.54
C LEU A 64 -5.78 -5.58 17.05
N ILE A 65 -6.20 -6.39 16.09
CA ILE A 65 -7.58 -6.36 15.53
C ILE A 65 -8.61 -6.76 16.59
N VAL A 66 -9.70 -6.01 16.68
CA VAL A 66 -10.84 -6.33 17.57
C VAL A 66 -11.92 -7.06 16.78
N ASN A 67 -11.95 -8.38 16.90
CA ASN A 67 -13.04 -9.22 16.36
C ASN A 67 -14.17 -9.43 17.40
N SER A 68 -15.28 -10.00 16.95
CA SER A 68 -16.43 -10.40 17.81
C SER A 68 -17.14 -9.25 18.55
N ALA A 69 -17.06 -8.02 18.03
CA ALA A 69 -17.87 -6.90 18.51
C ALA A 69 -19.24 -6.86 17.79
N THR A 70 -20.25 -6.32 18.46
CA THR A 70 -21.50 -5.91 17.80
C THR A 70 -21.34 -4.49 17.32
N VAL A 71 -21.40 -4.28 16.01
CA VAL A 71 -21.23 -2.96 15.38
C VAL A 71 -22.52 -2.56 14.67
N THR A 72 -23.00 -1.35 14.93
CA THR A 72 -24.24 -0.83 14.33
C THR A 72 -24.13 0.65 14.05
N VAL A 73 -24.61 1.08 12.88
CA VAL A 73 -24.81 2.50 12.57
C VAL A 73 -26.30 2.81 12.62
N SER A 74 -26.70 3.71 13.53
CA SER A 74 -28.07 4.20 13.67
C SER A 74 -28.27 5.51 12.91
N ALA A 75 -29.30 5.59 12.07
CA ALA A 75 -29.66 6.80 11.33
C ALA A 75 -30.87 7.51 11.96
N SER A 76 -30.92 8.84 11.88
CA SER A 76 -32.00 9.65 12.47
C SER A 76 -33.38 9.45 11.84
N ASN A 77 -33.43 8.84 10.66
CA ASN A 77 -34.65 8.43 9.97
C ASN A 77 -35.20 7.06 10.45
N GLY A 78 -34.58 6.45 11.47
CA GLY A 78 -35.03 5.22 12.12
C GLY A 78 -34.41 3.93 11.57
N TYR A 79 -33.60 3.99 10.51
CA TYR A 79 -32.87 2.82 10.01
C TYR A 79 -31.67 2.49 10.90
N ASN A 80 -31.39 1.21 11.09
CA ASN A 80 -30.19 0.70 11.74
C ASN A 80 -29.49 -0.26 10.79
N TYR A 81 -28.18 -0.06 10.61
CA TYR A 81 -27.33 -0.87 9.77
C TYR A 81 -26.41 -1.71 10.64
N SER A 82 -26.61 -3.03 10.66
CA SER A 82 -25.74 -3.98 11.34
C SER A 82 -24.53 -4.32 10.48
N PHE A 83 -23.42 -4.66 11.13
CA PHE A 83 -22.17 -5.04 10.47
C PHE A 83 -21.70 -6.42 10.98
N TYR A 84 -21.15 -7.22 10.08
CA TYR A 84 -20.52 -8.50 10.39
C TYR A 84 -18.99 -8.40 10.25
N TRP A 85 -18.26 -9.19 11.03
CA TRP A 85 -16.80 -9.26 10.91
C TRP A 85 -16.40 -10.15 9.74
N ASP A 86 -15.59 -9.60 8.85
CA ASP A 86 -15.06 -10.28 7.67
C ASP A 86 -13.62 -10.75 7.94
N SER A 87 -13.41 -12.07 7.93
CA SER A 87 -12.12 -12.68 8.27
C SER A 87 -11.04 -12.47 7.22
N GLU A 88 -11.42 -12.21 5.96
CA GLU A 88 -10.48 -12.02 4.85
C GLU A 88 -9.88 -10.62 4.91
N SER A 89 -10.70 -9.60 5.12
CA SER A 89 -10.26 -8.20 5.19
C SER A 89 -9.85 -7.75 6.59
N GLY A 90 -10.27 -8.48 7.65
CA GLY A 90 -10.05 -8.09 9.04
C GLY A 90 -10.94 -6.93 9.52
N ASN A 91 -11.95 -6.53 8.74
CA ASN A 91 -12.81 -5.38 9.00
C ASN A 91 -14.27 -5.78 9.27
N TYR A 92 -15.08 -4.84 9.77
CA TYR A 92 -16.54 -5.01 9.84
C TYR A 92 -17.18 -4.43 8.58
N LEU A 93 -17.99 -5.23 7.91
CA LEU A 93 -18.74 -4.85 6.70
C LEU A 93 -20.23 -4.79 7.01
N SER A 94 -20.92 -3.76 6.51
CA SER A 94 -22.37 -3.65 6.69
C SER A 94 -23.07 -4.84 6.02
N GLU A 95 -24.00 -5.48 6.72
CA GLU A 95 -24.73 -6.66 6.21
C GLU A 95 -25.48 -6.40 4.92
N GLN A 96 -25.94 -5.16 4.72
CA GLN A 96 -26.59 -4.70 3.51
C GLN A 96 -25.86 -3.47 2.98
N PRO A 97 -25.56 -3.39 1.67
CA PRO A 97 -25.06 -2.18 1.05
C PRO A 97 -25.99 -0.99 1.31
N PHE A 98 -25.45 0.14 1.70
CA PHE A 98 -26.20 1.38 1.88
C PHE A 98 -25.37 2.60 1.53
N SER A 99 -26.03 3.73 1.34
CA SER A 99 -25.41 5.04 1.15
C SER A 99 -25.90 6.01 2.23
N ALA A 100 -25.01 6.84 2.76
CA ALA A 100 -25.37 7.96 3.60
C ALA A 100 -26.23 8.97 2.83
N ALA A 101 -27.32 9.41 3.42
CA ALA A 101 -28.30 10.29 2.82
C ALA A 101 -28.11 11.74 3.31
N PRO A 102 -28.33 12.74 2.44
CA PRO A 102 -28.39 14.14 2.85
C PRO A 102 -29.44 14.35 3.95
N ASN A 103 -29.20 15.34 4.83
CA ASN A 103 -30.10 15.70 5.93
C ASN A 103 -30.43 14.55 6.91
N THR A 104 -29.64 13.49 6.92
CA THR A 104 -29.74 12.38 7.89
C THR A 104 -28.48 12.38 8.75
N SER A 105 -28.65 12.22 10.07
CA SER A 105 -27.53 12.07 10.98
C SER A 105 -27.32 10.60 11.33
N TYR A 106 -26.06 10.22 11.51
CA TYR A 106 -25.61 8.85 11.75
C TYR A 106 -24.82 8.79 13.04
N ILE A 107 -25.03 7.72 13.81
CA ILE A 107 -24.30 7.43 15.05
C ILE A 107 -23.78 6.00 14.95
N LEU A 108 -22.47 5.83 15.12
CA LEU A 108 -21.83 4.51 15.24
C LEU A 108 -21.93 4.05 16.69
N LYS A 109 -22.33 2.79 16.89
CA LYS A 109 -22.38 2.11 18.19
C LYS A 109 -21.60 0.82 18.12
N ILE A 110 -20.79 0.58 19.14
CA ILE A 110 -19.94 -0.61 19.25
C ILE A 110 -20.17 -1.23 20.63
N VAL A 111 -20.40 -2.53 20.67
CA VAL A 111 -20.37 -3.33 21.90
C VAL A 111 -19.29 -4.37 21.75
N THR A 112 -18.20 -4.25 22.51
CA THR A 112 -17.07 -5.19 22.47
C THR A 112 -17.42 -6.50 23.19
N SER A 113 -16.60 -7.54 22.96
CA SER A 113 -16.82 -8.88 23.53
C SER A 113 -16.76 -8.92 25.06
N ASP A 114 -16.06 -7.98 25.69
CA ASP A 114 -16.01 -7.78 27.15
C ASP A 114 -17.20 -6.95 27.69
N GLY A 115 -18.15 -6.57 26.83
CA GLY A 115 -19.39 -5.87 27.19
C GLY A 115 -19.28 -4.36 27.29
N LYS A 116 -18.10 -3.76 27.01
CA LYS A 116 -17.96 -2.30 26.95
C LYS A 116 -18.74 -1.74 25.76
N ARG A 117 -19.22 -0.51 25.91
CA ARG A 117 -20.10 0.16 24.95
C ARG A 117 -19.54 1.52 24.57
N TYR A 118 -19.49 1.76 23.27
CA TYR A 118 -18.97 2.99 22.70
C TYR A 118 -19.96 3.58 21.71
N SER A 119 -20.06 4.90 21.67
CA SER A 119 -20.90 5.63 20.73
C SER A 119 -20.13 6.80 20.13
N SER A 120 -20.36 7.08 18.85
CA SER A 120 -19.89 8.32 18.22
C SER A 120 -20.80 9.49 18.60
N THR A 121 -20.33 10.72 18.37
CA THR A 121 -21.24 11.86 18.15
C THR A 121 -22.00 11.68 16.84
N ALA A 122 -23.13 12.40 16.70
CA ALA A 122 -23.91 12.36 15.49
C ALA A 122 -23.18 13.10 14.35
N VAL A 123 -23.01 12.44 13.20
CA VAL A 123 -22.39 13.02 11.99
C VAL A 123 -23.38 13.09 10.85
N THR A 124 -23.23 14.06 9.97
CA THR A 124 -24.09 14.28 8.80
C THR A 124 -23.25 14.37 7.54
N LEU A 125 -23.81 13.93 6.42
CA LEU A 125 -23.16 14.03 5.12
C LEU A 125 -22.97 15.51 4.71
N PRO A 126 -21.75 15.96 4.43
CA PRO A 126 -21.50 17.26 3.80
C PRO A 126 -22.12 17.34 2.39
N PRO A 127 -22.26 18.55 1.82
CA PRO A 127 -22.71 18.73 0.43
C PRO A 127 -21.83 17.94 -0.55
N ILE A 128 -22.44 17.38 -1.60
CA ILE A 128 -21.70 16.68 -2.66
C ILE A 128 -21.03 17.74 -3.53
N VAL A 129 -19.73 17.57 -3.76
CA VAL A 129 -18.94 18.40 -4.68
C VAL A 129 -18.32 17.50 -5.73
N GLU A 130 -18.59 17.80 -7.00
CA GLU A 130 -18.04 17.07 -8.13
C GLU A 130 -16.58 17.44 -8.39
N ILE A 131 -15.80 16.46 -8.87
CA ILE A 131 -14.46 16.73 -9.41
C ILE A 131 -14.63 17.46 -10.74
N GLY A 132 -14.18 18.72 -10.81
CA GLY A 132 -14.25 19.52 -12.02
C GLY A 132 -13.34 18.94 -13.10
N SER A 133 -12.03 18.93 -12.83
CA SER A 133 -11.03 18.35 -13.72
C SER A 133 -10.15 17.36 -12.94
N LEU A 134 -9.81 16.26 -13.62
CA LEU A 134 -8.78 15.32 -13.20
C LEU A 134 -7.91 15.11 -14.42
N TYR A 135 -6.62 15.40 -14.30
CA TYR A 135 -5.69 15.32 -15.41
C TYR A 135 -4.27 15.05 -14.91
N ALA A 136 -3.43 14.60 -15.82
CA ALA A 136 -2.02 14.36 -15.57
C ALA A 136 -1.18 15.32 -16.42
N GLU A 137 -0.06 15.76 -15.88
CA GLU A 137 0.90 16.62 -16.57
C GLU A 137 2.33 16.22 -16.21
N ARG A 138 3.28 16.47 -17.12
CA ARG A 138 4.69 16.33 -16.79
C ARG A 138 5.14 17.52 -15.96
N ILE A 139 5.79 17.24 -14.83
CA ILE A 139 6.47 18.26 -14.04
C ILE A 139 7.98 18.01 -14.06
N VAL A 140 8.76 19.09 -14.19
CA VAL A 140 10.21 19.07 -14.11
C VAL A 140 10.63 20.18 -13.15
N ASP A 141 11.09 19.79 -11.97
CA ASP A 141 11.58 20.68 -10.93
C ASP A 141 12.97 20.21 -10.48
N ALA A 142 13.99 21.00 -10.83
CA ALA A 142 15.37 20.71 -10.48
C ALA A 142 15.68 20.96 -8.99
N MET A 143 14.88 21.78 -8.29
CA MET A 143 15.08 22.07 -6.86
C MET A 143 14.61 20.91 -5.99
N ASP A 144 13.46 20.34 -6.34
CA ASP A 144 12.87 19.20 -5.63
C ASP A 144 13.32 17.83 -6.19
N ASN A 145 14.21 17.83 -7.19
CA ASN A 145 14.63 16.63 -7.94
C ASN A 145 13.43 15.82 -8.50
N LYS A 146 12.41 16.52 -9.01
CA LYS A 146 11.21 15.92 -9.62
C LYS A 146 11.32 16.00 -11.14
N ASP A 147 11.21 14.86 -11.80
CA ASP A 147 11.01 14.76 -13.26
C ASP A 147 10.11 13.54 -13.48
N GLY A 148 8.85 13.80 -13.83
CA GLY A 148 7.84 12.76 -13.84
C GLY A 148 6.44 13.29 -14.13
N VAL A 149 5.45 12.45 -13.90
CA VAL A 149 4.03 12.76 -14.13
C VAL A 149 3.35 13.08 -12.79
N GLN A 150 2.65 14.21 -12.75
CA GLN A 150 1.83 14.62 -11.62
C GLN A 150 0.36 14.54 -12.01
N VAL A 151 -0.41 13.77 -11.24
CA VAL A 151 -1.87 13.75 -11.29
C VAL A 151 -2.40 14.88 -10.42
N LEU A 152 -3.24 15.71 -11.01
CA LEU A 152 -3.80 16.94 -10.45
C LEU A 152 -5.32 16.92 -10.48
N VAL A 153 -5.93 17.54 -9.48
CA VAL A 153 -7.37 17.77 -9.40
C VAL A 153 -7.68 19.26 -9.30
N ASP A 154 -8.69 19.69 -10.07
CA ASP A 154 -9.39 20.94 -9.86
C ASP A 154 -10.83 20.67 -9.40
N THR A 155 -11.26 21.43 -8.39
CA THR A 155 -12.59 21.32 -7.80
C THR A 155 -13.17 22.71 -7.61
N GLU A 156 -14.40 22.91 -8.07
CA GLU A 156 -15.11 24.17 -7.93
C GLU A 156 -16.45 23.91 -7.24
N ASP A 157 -16.61 24.42 -6.02
CA ASP A 157 -17.90 24.39 -5.32
C ASP A 157 -18.56 25.78 -5.42
N LEU A 158 -19.43 25.91 -6.42
CA LEU A 158 -20.21 27.12 -6.67
C LEU A 158 -21.16 27.49 -5.51
N THR A 159 -21.46 26.56 -4.61
CA THR A 159 -22.36 26.80 -3.47
C THR A 159 -21.63 27.39 -2.26
N GLY A 160 -20.31 27.25 -2.18
CA GLY A 160 -19.51 27.76 -1.06
C GLY A 160 -19.65 26.96 0.24
N GLN A 161 -20.32 25.81 0.22
CA GLN A 161 -20.74 25.09 1.43
C GLN A 161 -19.73 24.03 1.89
N ALA A 162 -18.97 23.43 0.99
CA ALA A 162 -17.91 22.50 1.31
C ALA A 162 -16.55 23.21 1.22
N LYS A 163 -15.74 23.09 2.28
CA LYS A 163 -14.45 23.79 2.39
C LYS A 163 -13.25 22.89 2.66
N TYR A 164 -13.51 21.65 3.04
CA TYR A 164 -12.50 20.68 3.45
C TYR A 164 -12.59 19.46 2.56
N PHE A 165 -11.47 19.09 1.95
CA PHE A 165 -11.40 18.03 0.97
C PHE A 165 -10.28 17.06 1.30
N ARG A 166 -10.57 15.76 1.20
CA ARG A 166 -9.58 14.68 1.28
C ARG A 166 -9.61 13.86 0.00
N TYR A 167 -8.46 13.36 -0.41
CA TYR A 167 -8.30 12.59 -1.64
C TYR A 167 -7.70 11.23 -1.33
N GLU A 168 -8.30 10.20 -1.91
CA GLU A 168 -7.72 8.87 -2.03
C GLU A 168 -7.64 8.52 -3.51
N TYR A 169 -6.83 7.52 -3.84
CA TYR A 169 -6.82 6.99 -5.19
C TYR A 169 -6.64 5.48 -5.22
N GLU A 170 -7.11 4.89 -6.31
CA GLU A 170 -6.85 3.52 -6.70
C GLU A 170 -6.12 3.58 -8.05
N GLU A 171 -4.87 3.15 -8.08
CA GLU A 171 -4.06 3.09 -9.29
C GLU A 171 -3.97 1.66 -9.82
N THR A 172 -4.08 1.52 -11.14
CA THR A 172 -3.96 0.23 -11.80
C THR A 172 -3.09 0.39 -13.03
N TYR A 173 -2.14 -0.51 -13.25
CA TYR A 173 -1.21 -0.44 -14.37
C TYR A 173 -1.13 -1.79 -15.10
N LYS A 174 -0.98 -1.70 -16.43
CA LYS A 174 -0.77 -2.86 -17.30
C LYS A 174 0.70 -3.23 -17.29
N ILE A 175 0.96 -4.52 -17.13
CA ILE A 175 2.28 -5.14 -17.15
C ILE A 175 2.35 -6.04 -18.36
N ILE A 176 3.44 -5.92 -19.12
CA ILE A 176 3.76 -6.84 -20.22
C ILE A 176 5.10 -7.47 -19.88
N ALA A 177 5.11 -8.79 -19.66
CA ALA A 177 6.32 -9.55 -19.38
C ALA A 177 7.31 -9.39 -20.56
N PRO A 178 8.56 -8.93 -20.35
CA PRO A 178 9.50 -8.70 -21.43
C PRO A 178 9.91 -9.95 -22.21
N ASN A 179 9.96 -11.10 -21.52
CA ASN A 179 10.48 -12.36 -22.05
C ASN A 179 9.51 -13.52 -21.74
N PRO A 180 8.27 -13.50 -22.26
CA PRO A 180 7.24 -14.45 -21.84
C PRO A 180 7.67 -15.90 -22.12
N SER A 181 7.59 -16.76 -21.10
CA SER A 181 8.02 -18.15 -21.21
C SER A 181 6.89 -19.05 -21.76
N PRO A 182 7.11 -19.76 -22.88
CA PRO A 182 6.11 -20.66 -23.47
C PRO A 182 6.10 -22.06 -22.85
N TYR A 183 6.89 -22.29 -21.80
CA TYR A 183 7.06 -23.61 -21.18
C TYR A 183 6.80 -23.57 -19.67
N ILE A 184 6.27 -24.67 -19.14
CA ILE A 184 6.42 -25.07 -17.76
C ILE A 184 7.60 -26.05 -17.72
N SER A 185 8.60 -25.77 -16.88
CA SER A 185 9.78 -26.62 -16.73
C SER A 185 9.72 -27.44 -15.44
N GLU A 186 9.98 -28.73 -15.53
CA GLU A 186 10.12 -29.63 -14.39
C GLU A 186 11.45 -30.38 -14.47
N ILE A 187 12.17 -30.48 -13.35
CA ILE A 187 13.40 -31.28 -13.25
C ILE A 187 13.06 -32.69 -12.76
N ILE A 188 13.43 -33.69 -13.54
CA ILE A 188 13.25 -35.11 -13.22
C ILE A 188 14.58 -35.87 -13.29
N ASN A 189 14.58 -37.12 -12.82
CA ASN A 189 15.70 -38.06 -12.96
C ASN A 189 17.06 -37.52 -12.40
N TYR A 190 17.03 -36.70 -11.34
CA TYR A 190 18.24 -36.15 -10.74
C TYR A 190 19.13 -37.25 -10.15
N ASN A 191 20.40 -37.27 -10.57
CA ASN A 191 21.42 -38.19 -10.08
C ASN A 191 22.45 -37.46 -9.21
N PRO A 192 22.47 -37.67 -7.88
CA PRO A 192 23.37 -36.96 -6.97
C PRO A 192 24.84 -37.35 -7.15
N SER A 193 25.14 -38.49 -7.78
CA SER A 193 26.54 -38.91 -8.03
C SER A 193 27.18 -38.21 -9.23
N THR A 194 26.37 -37.79 -10.21
CA THR A 194 26.84 -37.16 -11.45
C THR A 194 26.36 -35.71 -11.63
N GLY A 195 25.46 -35.23 -10.77
CA GLY A 195 24.80 -33.93 -10.91
C GLY A 195 23.90 -33.81 -12.14
N SER A 196 23.60 -34.91 -12.83
CA SER A 196 22.80 -34.91 -14.07
C SER A 196 21.31 -35.04 -13.78
N TYR A 197 20.49 -34.38 -14.57
CA TYR A 197 19.03 -34.41 -14.51
C TYR A 197 18.39 -34.16 -15.88
N GLU A 198 17.10 -34.37 -16.03
CA GLU A 198 16.36 -34.06 -17.25
C GLU A 198 15.41 -32.90 -16.98
N VAL A 199 15.34 -31.93 -17.91
CA VAL A 199 14.37 -30.84 -17.86
C VAL A 199 13.23 -31.17 -18.81
N VAL A 200 12.06 -31.45 -18.25
CA VAL A 200 10.83 -31.65 -19.02
C VAL A 200 10.20 -30.29 -19.27
N LEU A 201 10.02 -29.94 -20.54
CA LEU A 201 9.35 -28.70 -20.96
C LEU A 201 7.95 -29.02 -21.49
N THR A 202 6.93 -28.63 -20.74
CA THR A 202 5.53 -28.75 -21.16
C THR A 202 5.07 -27.41 -21.74
N PRO A 203 4.50 -27.37 -22.96
CA PRO A 203 3.98 -26.12 -23.53
C PRO A 203 2.90 -25.49 -22.64
N ARG A 204 2.92 -24.17 -22.50
CA ARG A 204 1.84 -23.35 -21.91
C ARG A 204 1.49 -22.16 -22.79
N GLU A 205 0.27 -21.66 -22.63
CA GLU A 205 -0.07 -20.32 -23.13
C GLU A 205 0.72 -19.28 -22.31
N PRO A 206 1.47 -18.37 -22.95
CA PRO A 206 2.28 -17.41 -22.21
C PRO A 206 1.42 -16.40 -21.43
N GLU A 207 1.73 -16.26 -20.16
CA GLU A 207 1.09 -15.28 -19.27
C GLU A 207 1.81 -13.94 -19.38
N GLU A 208 1.61 -13.29 -20.53
CA GLU A 208 2.33 -12.08 -20.93
C GLU A 208 1.72 -10.79 -20.33
N ILE A 209 0.39 -10.71 -20.25
CA ILE A 209 -0.33 -9.49 -19.87
C ILE A 209 -0.96 -9.65 -18.49
N CYS A 210 -0.58 -8.76 -17.57
CA CYS A 210 -1.15 -8.69 -16.23
C CYS A 210 -1.51 -7.25 -15.84
N TYR A 211 -2.22 -7.15 -14.72
CA TYR A 211 -2.70 -5.93 -14.10
C TYR A 211 -2.47 -5.98 -12.59
N SER A 212 -1.85 -4.94 -12.06
CA SER A 212 -1.70 -4.73 -10.62
C SER A 212 -2.48 -3.50 -10.20
N THR A 213 -3.16 -3.59 -9.06
CA THR A 213 -3.92 -2.49 -8.46
C THR A 213 -3.38 -2.17 -7.08
N GLU A 214 -3.15 -0.89 -6.82
CA GLU A 214 -2.67 -0.36 -5.55
C GLU A 214 -3.57 0.78 -5.06
N PHE A 215 -3.66 0.95 -3.75
CA PHE A 215 -4.48 1.98 -3.12
C PHE A 215 -3.59 3.03 -2.46
N SER A 216 -4.05 4.27 -2.43
CA SER A 216 -3.35 5.37 -1.77
C SER A 216 -3.12 5.09 -0.28
N SER A 217 -1.93 5.42 0.20
CA SER A 217 -1.59 5.47 1.63
C SER A 217 -1.43 6.91 2.12
N GLY A 218 -1.54 7.10 3.44
CA GLY A 218 -1.41 8.41 4.07
C GLY A 218 -2.66 9.29 3.97
N ILE A 219 -2.55 10.53 4.45
CA ILE A 219 -3.63 11.50 4.48
C ILE A 219 -3.30 12.61 3.48
N ASN A 220 -4.05 12.67 2.38
CA ASN A 220 -3.91 13.76 1.40
C ASN A 220 -5.14 14.66 1.44
N GLN A 221 -5.01 15.86 2.01
CA GLN A 221 -6.14 16.75 2.26
C GLN A 221 -5.79 18.23 2.04
N THR A 222 -6.82 19.04 1.81
CA THR A 222 -6.69 20.48 1.59
C THR A 222 -7.93 21.23 2.05
N THR A 223 -7.81 22.55 2.17
CA THR A 223 -8.88 23.45 2.57
C THR A 223 -8.91 24.69 1.68
N THR A 224 -10.10 25.21 1.43
CA THR A 224 -10.33 26.48 0.72
C THR A 224 -10.57 27.65 1.67
N THR A 225 -10.49 27.44 2.99
CA THR A 225 -10.80 28.47 4.01
C THR A 225 -9.94 29.73 3.92
N GLU A 226 -8.72 29.61 3.41
CA GLU A 226 -7.76 30.72 3.27
C GLU A 226 -7.71 31.28 1.83
N LEU A 227 -8.56 30.79 0.93
CA LEU A 227 -8.60 31.19 -0.47
C LEU A 227 -9.70 32.23 -0.72
N ASN A 228 -9.47 33.10 -1.70
CA ASN A 228 -10.46 34.12 -2.11
C ASN A 228 -11.70 33.50 -2.77
N GLU A 229 -11.53 32.34 -3.39
CA GLU A 229 -12.58 31.58 -4.07
C GLU A 229 -12.68 30.19 -3.43
N ASN A 230 -13.90 29.63 -3.33
CA ASN A 230 -14.10 28.26 -2.84
C ASN A 230 -13.74 27.23 -3.91
N ARG A 231 -12.46 27.22 -4.27
CA ARG A 231 -11.92 26.45 -5.39
C ARG A 231 -10.62 25.80 -4.99
N VAL A 232 -10.53 24.50 -5.20
CA VAL A 232 -9.26 23.77 -5.20
C VAL A 232 -8.73 23.82 -6.63
N PHE A 233 -7.48 24.26 -6.78
CA PHE A 233 -6.85 24.39 -8.09
C PHE A 233 -5.50 23.70 -8.09
N ARG A 234 -5.29 22.82 -9.06
CA ARG A 234 -4.04 22.09 -9.30
C ARG A 234 -3.54 21.35 -8.07
N PHE A 235 -4.45 20.70 -7.34
CA PHE A 235 -4.07 19.98 -6.13
C PHE A 235 -3.37 18.66 -6.49
N PRO A 236 -2.14 18.41 -5.99
CA PRO A 236 -1.39 17.20 -6.30
C PRO A 236 -1.92 15.97 -5.57
N VAL A 237 -2.36 14.97 -6.33
CA VAL A 237 -2.90 13.71 -5.79
C VAL A 237 -1.86 12.59 -5.81
N ARG A 238 -1.18 12.40 -6.94
CA ARG A 238 -0.19 11.33 -7.14
C ARG A 238 0.94 11.79 -8.04
N TYR A 239 2.17 11.60 -7.58
CA TYR A 239 3.38 11.79 -8.38
C TYR A 239 3.97 10.44 -8.77
N LEU A 240 4.37 10.30 -10.04
CA LEU A 240 5.05 9.15 -10.60
C LEU A 240 6.37 9.64 -11.21
N SER A 241 7.50 9.12 -10.74
CA SER A 241 8.81 9.42 -11.34
C SER A 241 8.84 8.99 -12.81
N LYS A 242 9.62 9.66 -13.66
CA LYS A 242 9.86 9.18 -15.04
C LYS A 242 10.47 7.77 -15.10
N PHE A 243 11.07 7.31 -14.00
CA PHE A 243 11.64 5.97 -13.87
C PHE A 243 10.67 4.97 -13.22
N ASP A 244 9.43 5.37 -12.93
CA ASP A 244 8.45 4.49 -12.32
C ASP A 244 7.96 3.45 -13.34
N ALA A 245 8.21 2.17 -13.08
CA ALA A 245 7.85 1.07 -13.95
C ALA A 245 6.33 0.96 -14.21
N LYS A 246 5.50 1.52 -13.32
CA LYS A 246 4.04 1.57 -13.48
C LYS A 246 3.61 2.36 -14.72
N LEU A 247 4.45 3.30 -15.17
CA LEU A 247 4.23 4.10 -16.38
C LEU A 247 4.63 3.37 -17.67
N GLN A 248 5.30 2.22 -17.59
CA GLN A 248 5.98 1.61 -18.73
C GLN A 248 5.05 1.26 -19.90
N THR A 249 3.84 0.79 -19.60
CA THR A 249 2.87 0.39 -20.63
C THR A 249 1.68 1.33 -20.66
N ARG A 250 0.71 1.14 -19.76
CA ARG A 250 -0.49 1.97 -19.64
C ARG A 250 -0.91 2.05 -18.18
N TYR A 251 -1.25 3.25 -17.74
CA TYR A 251 -1.57 3.54 -16.36
C TYR A 251 -2.99 4.10 -16.25
N SER A 252 -3.70 3.71 -15.18
CA SER A 252 -5.01 4.19 -14.81
C SER A 252 -5.01 4.62 -13.36
N ILE A 253 -5.73 5.70 -13.05
CA ILE A 253 -5.96 6.14 -11.67
C ILE A 253 -7.40 6.62 -11.51
N LEU A 254 -8.08 6.07 -10.50
CA LEU A 254 -9.38 6.54 -10.01
C LEU A 254 -9.14 7.37 -8.76
N VAL A 255 -9.35 8.67 -8.88
CA VAL A 255 -9.28 9.58 -7.72
C VAL A 255 -10.66 9.67 -7.09
N LYS A 256 -10.71 9.49 -5.77
CA LYS A 256 -11.89 9.66 -4.91
C LYS A 256 -11.71 10.94 -4.10
N GLN A 257 -12.61 11.89 -4.29
CA GLN A 257 -12.66 13.15 -3.55
C GLN A 257 -13.74 13.05 -2.48
N TYR A 258 -13.36 13.31 -1.24
CA TYR A 258 -14.21 13.34 -0.07
C TYR A 258 -14.40 14.78 0.39
N ALA A 259 -15.63 15.28 0.46
CA ALA A 259 -15.91 16.52 1.19
C ALA A 259 -16.14 16.18 2.66
N GLN A 260 -15.46 16.89 3.54
CA GLN A 260 -15.36 16.57 4.96
C GLN A 260 -16.01 17.63 5.83
N SER A 261 -16.38 17.21 7.04
CA SER A 261 -16.67 18.15 8.13
C SER A 261 -15.38 18.81 8.64
N VAL A 262 -15.50 19.95 9.32
CA VAL A 262 -14.34 20.61 9.93
C VAL A 262 -13.71 19.74 11.02
N GLU A 263 -14.54 18.99 11.75
CA GLU A 263 -14.12 18.07 12.80
C GLU A 263 -13.28 16.92 12.22
N ALA A 264 -13.74 16.31 11.13
CA ALA A 264 -13.00 15.24 10.45
C ALA A 264 -11.68 15.75 9.86
N TYR A 265 -11.69 16.88 9.16
CA TYR A 265 -10.46 17.49 8.61
C TYR A 265 -9.43 17.80 9.72
N THR A 266 -9.90 18.37 10.84
CA THR A 266 -9.03 18.69 11.98
C THR A 266 -8.46 17.42 12.60
N PHE A 267 -9.28 16.38 12.77
CA PHE A 267 -8.82 15.08 13.26
C PHE A 267 -7.73 14.50 12.37
N TYR A 268 -7.98 14.37 11.06
CA TYR A 268 -7.00 13.82 10.12
C TYR A 268 -5.75 14.69 9.99
N LYS A 269 -5.87 16.02 10.10
CA LYS A 269 -4.71 16.92 10.13
C LYS A 269 -3.81 16.67 11.33
N ILE A 270 -4.39 16.52 12.52
CA ILE A 270 -3.62 16.21 13.73
C ILE A 270 -2.96 14.82 13.59
N ILE A 271 -3.68 13.83 13.04
CA ILE A 271 -3.11 12.50 12.79
C ILE A 271 -1.95 12.55 11.80
N ASP A 272 -2.07 13.32 10.72
CA ASP A 272 -1.01 13.47 9.72
C ASP A 272 0.23 14.19 10.29
N GLU A 273 0.02 15.27 11.06
CA GLU A 273 1.09 16.02 11.74
C GLU A 273 1.82 15.19 12.80
N LEU A 274 1.12 14.25 13.44
CA LEU A 274 1.71 13.31 14.40
C LEU A 274 2.30 12.07 13.71
N GLY A 275 1.78 11.69 12.54
CA GLY A 275 2.02 10.44 11.83
C GLY A 275 3.05 10.50 10.70
N SER A 276 3.74 11.63 10.51
CA SER A 276 4.76 11.76 9.45
C SER A 276 6.11 11.12 9.85
N ILE A 277 6.11 9.80 10.07
CA ILE A 277 7.20 8.81 9.88
C ILE A 277 6.50 7.45 10.06
N GLU A 278 6.61 6.57 9.07
CA GLU A 278 6.03 5.22 9.02
C GLU A 278 5.93 4.54 10.40
N SER A 279 4.67 4.29 10.82
CA SER A 279 4.23 3.62 12.07
C SER A 279 3.52 4.54 13.07
N LEU A 280 2.23 4.78 12.80
CA LEU A 280 1.28 5.49 13.68
C LEU A 280 0.96 4.76 15.00
N LEU A 281 1.49 3.55 15.22
CA LEU A 281 1.17 2.74 16.41
C LEU A 281 2.40 2.28 17.20
N SER A 282 3.63 2.59 16.75
CA SER A 282 4.87 2.13 17.41
C SER A 282 5.78 3.25 17.88
N GLN A 283 5.32 4.48 18.06
CA GLN A 283 6.17 5.52 18.64
C GLN A 283 5.41 6.22 19.76
N GLY A 284 5.93 6.07 20.98
CA GLY A 284 5.43 6.73 22.19
C GLY A 284 5.57 8.25 22.09
N GLN A 285 4.64 8.90 21.40
CA GLN A 285 4.51 10.35 21.38
C GLN A 285 3.49 10.83 22.42
N PRO A 286 3.76 11.97 23.09
CA PRO A 286 2.87 12.52 24.10
C PRO A 286 1.73 13.30 23.42
N GLY A 287 0.60 12.64 23.17
CA GLY A 287 -0.63 13.34 22.74
C GLY A 287 -1.80 12.42 22.47
N TYR A 288 -2.87 12.55 23.25
CA TYR A 288 -4.16 11.93 22.95
C TYR A 288 -4.89 12.75 21.88
N VAL A 289 -5.08 12.18 20.68
CA VAL A 289 -5.92 12.80 19.64
C VAL A 289 -7.37 12.45 19.92
N ALA A 290 -8.10 13.41 20.48
CA ALA A 290 -9.52 13.24 20.75
C ALA A 290 -10.29 13.13 19.42
N GLY A 291 -10.89 11.97 19.18
CA GLY A 291 -11.84 11.77 18.10
C GLY A 291 -13.27 12.10 18.51
N ASN A 292 -14.24 11.46 17.88
CA ASN A 292 -15.66 11.63 18.20
C ASN A 292 -16.32 10.40 18.84
N MET A 293 -15.53 9.41 19.26
CA MET A 293 -15.98 8.21 19.96
C MET A 293 -15.87 8.39 21.47
N VAL A 294 -16.90 7.96 22.21
CA VAL A 294 -16.93 8.01 23.68
C VAL A 294 -17.42 6.70 24.27
N SER A 295 -16.93 6.34 25.46
CA SER A 295 -17.46 5.22 26.25
C SER A 295 -18.78 5.62 26.92
N GLU A 296 -19.81 4.79 26.78
CA GLU A 296 -21.13 5.05 27.40
C GLU A 296 -21.10 4.87 28.92
N ALA A 297 -20.15 4.09 29.44
CA ALA A 297 -20.03 3.79 30.86
C ALA A 297 -19.08 4.73 31.60
N ASN A 298 -18.00 5.17 30.95
CA ASN A 298 -17.00 6.04 31.55
C ASN A 298 -16.51 7.13 30.58
N PRO A 299 -17.00 8.38 30.67
CA PRO A 299 -16.58 9.47 29.79
C PRO A 299 -15.08 9.81 29.85
N GLU A 300 -14.38 9.41 30.92
CA GLU A 300 -12.92 9.61 31.06
C GLU A 300 -12.11 8.48 30.40
N GLU A 301 -12.75 7.40 29.95
CA GLU A 301 -12.09 6.33 29.19
C GLU A 301 -11.67 6.86 27.81
N LYS A 302 -10.39 6.71 27.49
CA LYS A 302 -9.85 7.12 26.19
C LYS A 302 -10.36 6.19 25.10
N VAL A 303 -10.74 6.77 23.96
CA VAL A 303 -11.07 6.06 22.73
C VAL A 303 -10.43 6.85 21.59
N LEU A 304 -9.73 6.14 20.71
CA LEU A 304 -9.05 6.75 19.58
C LEU A 304 -9.85 6.53 18.29
N GLY A 305 -9.64 7.42 17.34
CA GLY A 305 -10.24 7.31 16.02
C GLY A 305 -11.54 8.09 15.84
N PHE A 306 -12.06 8.07 14.62
CA PHE A 306 -13.12 8.98 14.18
C PHE A 306 -14.13 8.23 13.30
N PHE A 307 -15.41 8.46 13.57
CA PHE A 307 -16.53 8.07 12.72
C PHE A 307 -16.97 9.26 11.88
N GLU A 308 -16.79 9.19 10.57
CA GLU A 308 -17.10 10.25 9.61
C GLU A 308 -18.26 9.83 8.70
N ALA A 309 -19.12 10.79 8.35
CA ALA A 309 -19.92 10.74 7.14
C ALA A 309 -19.35 11.75 6.14
N SER A 310 -19.04 11.32 4.92
CA SER A 310 -18.42 12.16 3.90
C SER A 310 -19.05 11.95 2.53
N SER A 311 -19.35 13.04 1.83
CA SER A 311 -19.76 12.95 0.42
C SER A 311 -18.54 12.66 -0.43
N MET A 312 -18.67 11.68 -1.32
CA MET A 312 -17.61 11.18 -2.18
C MET A 312 -18.05 11.26 -3.64
N THR A 313 -17.16 11.80 -4.47
CA THR A 313 -17.23 11.76 -5.93
C THR A 313 -15.92 11.18 -6.45
N SER A 314 -15.95 10.57 -7.63
CA SER A 314 -14.76 9.94 -8.19
C SER A 314 -14.65 10.13 -9.69
N LYS A 315 -13.41 10.19 -10.19
CA LYS A 315 -13.11 10.33 -11.61
C LYS A 315 -11.90 9.47 -11.95
N ARG A 316 -11.96 8.77 -13.08
CA ARG A 316 -10.87 7.92 -13.57
C ARG A 316 -10.26 8.52 -14.84
N ILE A 317 -8.94 8.47 -14.94
CA ILE A 317 -8.20 8.79 -16.16
C ILE A 317 -7.24 7.65 -16.52
N TYR A 318 -6.80 7.64 -17.78
CA TYR A 318 -5.80 6.74 -18.33
C TYR A 318 -4.77 7.58 -19.09
N PHE A 319 -3.50 7.18 -19.03
CA PHE A 319 -2.44 7.82 -19.78
C PHE A 319 -1.24 6.88 -19.95
N ASN A 320 -0.38 7.21 -20.91
CA ASN A 320 0.87 6.53 -21.21
C ASN A 320 2.05 7.50 -20.99
N TYR A 321 3.26 6.95 -20.82
CA TYR A 321 4.47 7.78 -20.69
C TYR A 321 4.73 8.66 -21.94
N GLU A 322 4.29 8.19 -23.12
CA GLU A 322 4.43 8.85 -24.41
C GLU A 322 3.63 10.17 -24.50
N ASP A 323 2.48 10.25 -23.80
CA ASP A 323 1.64 11.45 -23.73
C ASP A 323 2.42 12.65 -23.14
N PHE A 324 3.49 12.36 -22.40
CA PHE A 324 4.33 13.32 -21.69
C PHE A 324 5.73 13.49 -22.30
N SER A 325 5.98 12.88 -23.48
CA SER A 325 7.30 12.87 -24.12
C SER A 325 8.41 12.34 -23.20
N LEU A 326 8.09 11.32 -22.40
CA LEU A 326 9.06 10.59 -21.59
C LEU A 326 9.68 9.46 -22.42
N GLU A 327 10.90 9.05 -22.05
CA GLU A 327 11.45 7.78 -22.51
C GLU A 327 10.74 6.63 -21.81
N LYS A 328 10.76 5.44 -22.42
CA LYS A 328 10.15 4.24 -21.84
C LYS A 328 10.76 3.96 -20.46
N PRO A 329 9.95 3.98 -19.38
CA PRO A 329 10.43 3.64 -18.03
C PRO A 329 11.03 2.23 -17.95
N PRO A 330 11.97 1.99 -17.02
CA PRO A 330 12.51 0.66 -16.76
C PRO A 330 11.41 -0.33 -16.32
N TYR A 331 11.69 -1.62 -16.42
CA TYR A 331 10.79 -2.65 -15.87
C TYR A 331 10.95 -2.74 -14.34
N PHE A 332 10.02 -3.41 -13.66
CA PHE A 332 10.00 -3.53 -12.19
C PHE A 332 11.26 -4.18 -11.62
N VAL A 333 11.86 -5.09 -12.38
CA VAL A 333 13.13 -5.77 -12.05
C VAL A 333 14.01 -5.82 -13.28
N ASP A 334 15.30 -6.08 -13.06
CA ASP A 334 16.22 -6.37 -14.16
C ASP A 334 15.92 -7.74 -14.77
N CYS A 335 15.82 -7.77 -16.10
CA CYS A 335 15.32 -8.89 -16.90
C CYS A 335 16.40 -9.50 -17.81
N ASP A 336 17.57 -9.74 -17.22
CA ASP A 336 18.66 -10.44 -17.88
C ASP A 336 18.24 -11.84 -18.35
N LEU A 337 18.65 -12.16 -19.58
CA LEU A 337 18.53 -13.50 -20.15
C LEU A 337 19.84 -14.26 -19.91
N LEU A 338 19.78 -15.36 -19.15
CA LEU A 338 20.92 -16.23 -18.94
C LEU A 338 20.91 -17.33 -20.02
N LEU A 339 21.95 -17.36 -20.86
CA LEU A 339 22.19 -18.41 -21.84
C LEU A 339 23.18 -19.42 -21.24
N LEU A 340 22.76 -20.67 -21.09
CA LEU A 340 23.50 -21.71 -20.37
C LEU A 340 23.52 -23.03 -21.18
N ASP A 341 24.69 -23.65 -21.34
CA ASP A 341 24.93 -24.96 -21.93
C ASP A 341 24.91 -26.06 -20.86
N TYR A 342 23.83 -26.85 -20.85
CA TYR A 342 23.68 -27.99 -19.93
C TYR A 342 24.82 -29.00 -20.00
N ARG A 343 25.58 -29.07 -21.10
CA ARG A 343 26.72 -30.00 -21.22
C ARG A 343 27.93 -29.52 -20.43
N ASP A 344 28.01 -28.23 -20.13
CA ASP A 344 29.06 -27.73 -19.24
C ASP A 344 28.73 -28.09 -17.80
N ASN A 345 29.52 -29.03 -17.29
CA ASN A 345 29.47 -29.51 -15.92
C ASN A 345 30.86 -29.46 -15.29
N THR A 346 31.66 -28.49 -15.71
CA THR A 346 33.02 -28.30 -15.23
C THR A 346 33.13 -27.00 -14.45
N SER A 347 33.87 -27.05 -13.35
CA SER A 347 34.20 -25.87 -12.55
C SER A 347 35.69 -25.50 -12.67
N LEU A 348 36.32 -25.88 -13.80
CA LEU A 348 37.75 -25.72 -14.03
C LEU A 348 38.04 -24.31 -14.57
N ASP A 349 39.21 -23.77 -14.26
CA ASP A 349 39.69 -22.48 -14.80
C ASP A 349 38.79 -21.25 -14.54
N ASN A 350 38.07 -21.25 -13.41
CA ASN A 350 37.07 -20.23 -13.01
C ASN A 350 35.83 -20.16 -13.92
N ASP A 351 35.58 -21.18 -14.73
CA ASP A 351 34.32 -21.32 -15.46
C ASP A 351 33.24 -21.85 -14.51
N PRO A 352 32.06 -21.22 -14.40
CA PRO A 352 30.96 -21.74 -13.59
C PRO A 352 30.34 -23.00 -14.20
N ASP A 353 29.99 -23.99 -13.36
CA ASP A 353 29.21 -25.15 -13.80
C ASP A 353 27.80 -24.70 -14.23
N GLU A 354 27.59 -24.51 -15.54
CA GLU A 354 26.32 -24.02 -16.08
C GLU A 354 25.17 -25.01 -15.87
N ARG A 355 25.43 -26.33 -15.84
CA ARG A 355 24.43 -27.35 -15.50
C ARG A 355 23.95 -27.17 -14.06
N GLU A 356 24.85 -26.92 -13.12
CA GLU A 356 24.50 -26.64 -11.72
C GLU A 356 23.74 -25.32 -11.60
N ILE A 357 24.11 -24.28 -12.36
CA ILE A 357 23.39 -23.01 -12.42
C ILE A 357 21.94 -23.24 -12.89
N ILE A 358 21.74 -23.94 -14.01
CA ILE A 358 20.38 -24.25 -14.51
C ILE A 358 19.58 -24.96 -13.41
N TYR A 359 20.16 -25.97 -12.74
CA TYR A 359 19.48 -26.71 -11.68
C TYR A 359 19.06 -25.79 -10.53
N ASN A 360 19.99 -24.98 -10.04
CA ASN A 360 19.75 -24.11 -8.90
C ASN A 360 18.71 -23.04 -9.20
N TYR A 361 18.79 -22.42 -10.38
CA TYR A 361 17.89 -21.35 -10.80
C TYR A 361 16.47 -21.84 -11.06
N LEU A 362 16.30 -22.99 -11.73
CA LEU A 362 14.97 -23.57 -11.93
C LEU A 362 14.36 -24.13 -10.63
N THR A 363 15.18 -24.72 -9.74
CA THR A 363 14.67 -25.40 -8.53
C THR A 363 14.43 -24.46 -7.35
N TYR A 364 15.35 -23.54 -7.08
CA TYR A 364 15.34 -22.74 -5.85
C TYR A 364 14.94 -21.28 -6.07
N TYR A 365 15.06 -20.78 -7.30
CA TYR A 365 14.78 -19.38 -7.63
C TYR A 365 13.62 -19.22 -8.63
N ASP A 366 12.98 -20.33 -9.02
CA ASP A 366 11.82 -20.36 -9.92
C ASP A 366 12.04 -19.61 -11.25
N TYR A 367 13.28 -19.64 -11.77
CA TYR A 367 13.54 -19.11 -13.11
C TYR A 367 12.77 -19.95 -14.13
N GLN A 368 12.36 -19.29 -15.21
CA GLN A 368 11.55 -19.91 -16.25
C GLN A 368 12.39 -20.08 -17.51
N VAL A 369 12.18 -21.20 -18.21
CA VAL A 369 12.80 -21.44 -19.52
C VAL A 369 12.09 -20.60 -20.57
N VAL A 370 12.79 -19.62 -21.13
CA VAL A 370 12.30 -18.73 -22.20
C VAL A 370 12.49 -19.39 -23.55
N SER A 371 13.65 -20.03 -23.77
CA SER A 371 13.93 -20.76 -25.00
C SER A 371 14.84 -21.96 -24.74
N PHE A 372 14.74 -22.96 -25.61
CA PHE A 372 15.57 -24.17 -25.56
C PHE A 372 16.04 -24.51 -26.98
N ALA A 373 17.35 -24.59 -27.17
CA ALA A 373 17.97 -24.77 -28.47
C ALA A 373 19.00 -25.91 -28.45
N GLN A 374 19.16 -26.56 -29.61
CA GLN A 374 20.18 -27.60 -29.84
C GLN A 374 20.15 -28.80 -28.86
N ASN A 375 19.06 -28.97 -28.11
CA ASN A 375 18.88 -29.97 -27.05
C ASN A 375 19.79 -29.81 -25.81
N PHE A 376 20.53 -28.71 -25.68
CA PHE A 376 21.40 -28.48 -24.53
C PHE A 376 21.57 -27.01 -24.13
N LEU A 377 21.20 -26.05 -24.99
CA LEU A 377 21.27 -24.62 -24.67
C LEU A 377 19.94 -24.15 -24.10
N TYR A 378 19.95 -23.68 -22.86
CA TYR A 378 18.81 -23.10 -22.17
C TYR A 378 18.96 -21.58 -22.11
N THR A 379 17.89 -20.86 -22.43
CA THR A 379 17.75 -19.45 -22.08
C THR A 379 16.75 -19.36 -20.93
N ILE A 380 17.20 -18.90 -19.77
CA ILE A 380 16.35 -18.76 -18.58
C ILE A 380 16.31 -17.31 -18.11
N ALA A 381 15.21 -16.93 -17.46
CA ALA A 381 15.06 -15.62 -16.85
C ALA A 381 14.15 -15.68 -15.62
N LYS A 382 14.19 -14.62 -14.81
CA LYS A 382 13.39 -14.48 -13.59
C LYS A 382 11.89 -14.65 -13.85
N PRO A 383 11.11 -15.18 -12.90
CA PRO A 383 9.67 -15.36 -13.07
C PRO A 383 8.95 -14.04 -13.37
N GLU A 384 9.32 -12.93 -12.71
CA GLU A 384 8.71 -11.60 -12.92
C GLU A 384 8.87 -11.07 -14.36
N CYS A 385 9.88 -11.55 -15.09
CA CYS A 385 10.16 -11.16 -16.47
C CYS A 385 9.50 -12.06 -17.51
N THR A 386 8.97 -13.21 -17.09
CA THR A 386 8.59 -14.32 -17.98
C THR A 386 7.16 -14.80 -17.76
N VAL A 387 6.63 -14.62 -16.54
CA VAL A 387 5.30 -15.02 -16.10
C VAL A 387 4.79 -13.90 -15.21
N CYS A 388 4.02 -12.98 -15.77
CA CYS A 388 3.61 -11.79 -15.02
C CYS A 388 2.71 -12.12 -13.81
N THR A 389 2.09 -13.31 -13.77
CA THR A 389 1.26 -13.75 -12.64
C THR A 389 2.06 -14.13 -11.40
N SER A 390 3.39 -14.20 -11.47
CA SER A 390 4.22 -14.42 -10.29
C SER A 390 4.10 -13.30 -9.25
N PHE A 391 3.72 -12.08 -9.69
CA PHE A 391 3.54 -10.92 -8.81
C PHE A 391 2.31 -10.05 -9.15
N SER A 392 1.52 -10.43 -10.15
CA SER A 392 0.40 -9.63 -10.65
C SER A 392 -0.79 -10.53 -11.05
N SER A 393 -1.90 -9.95 -11.51
CA SER A 393 -3.07 -10.71 -11.95
C SER A 393 -3.24 -10.66 -13.46
N ASN A 394 -3.42 -11.82 -14.09
CA ASN A 394 -3.82 -11.89 -15.51
C ASN A 394 -5.32 -11.60 -15.72
N VAL A 395 -6.07 -11.29 -14.66
CA VAL A 395 -7.48 -10.93 -14.74
C VAL A 395 -7.61 -9.45 -15.11
N ARG A 396 -8.12 -9.19 -16.32
CA ARG A 396 -8.38 -7.83 -16.78
C ARG A 396 -9.46 -7.14 -15.94
N PRO A 397 -9.19 -5.97 -15.34
CA PRO A 397 -10.20 -5.20 -14.62
C PRO A 397 -11.35 -4.77 -15.53
N SER A 398 -12.59 -4.78 -15.02
CA SER A 398 -13.79 -4.45 -15.80
C SER A 398 -13.83 -3.01 -16.29
N PHE A 399 -13.20 -2.08 -15.55
CA PHE A 399 -13.07 -0.68 -15.95
C PHE A 399 -11.93 -0.45 -16.96
N TRP A 400 -11.10 -1.45 -17.28
CA TRP A 400 -9.87 -1.19 -18.05
C TRP A 400 -10.15 -0.83 -19.51
N GLU A 401 -9.69 0.36 -19.93
CA GLU A 401 -9.78 0.87 -21.30
C GLU A 401 -8.39 0.87 -21.95
N ASP A 402 -8.29 0.37 -23.19
CA ASP A 402 -7.03 0.21 -23.94
C ASP A 402 -6.51 1.49 -24.59
#